data_AF-A0A560W5T3-F1
#
_entry.id   AF-A0A560W5T3-F1
#
_cell.length_a   1.000
_cell.length_b   1.000
_cell.length_c   1.000
_cell.angle_alpha   90.00
_cell.angle_beta   90.00
_cell.angle_gamma   90.00
#
_symmetry.space_group_name_H-M   'P 1'
#
loop_
_entity.id
_entity.type
_entity.pdbx_description
1 polymer ?
#
loop_
_entity_poly.entity_id
_entity_poly.type
_entity_poly.pdbx_seq_one_letter_code
_entity_poly.pdbx_strand_id
1 'polypeptide(L)'
;MQQIRPWRELGRAVGQLRAWGAVVVCVVPQAYLGVGRGPMPMVKGNGVRWAEGAGQHGGVADLLWDDVSSFFAPDLMGSLPDMRVPDASVQDWQAVLDLVVEKGWKCQYSEGETVLPVPRAEAVLGRPADAECPNLRVWPTADVLAIFRFYADDEVDFDIDLRELQGQDRLDVFCGFLREIGRRLNKPVLMDPEGHYGHPVLGFDVEADRVVLLADP
;
A
#
# COMPACT_ATOMS: atom_id res chain seq x y z
N MET A 1 9.75 7.30 61.84
CA MET A 1 8.53 8.16 61.81
C MET A 1 8.67 9.03 60.57
N GLN A 2 7.93 8.85 59.46
CA GLN A 2 6.47 9.06 59.25
C GLN A 2 6.08 10.56 59.39
N GLN A 3 5.25 11.21 58.57
CA GLN A 3 4.39 10.85 57.39
C GLN A 3 4.86 11.65 56.13
N ILE A 4 4.39 11.52 54.87
CA ILE A 4 3.30 10.81 54.15
C ILE A 4 1.93 11.54 53.98
N ARG A 5 1.86 12.43 52.96
CA ARG A 5 0.68 12.99 52.21
C ARG A 5 -0.39 13.79 53.02
N PRO A 6 -1.25 14.60 52.35
CA PRO A 6 -2.40 14.08 51.59
C PRO A 6 -2.46 14.53 50.10
N TRP A 7 -3.26 13.79 49.32
CA TRP A 7 -3.85 14.21 48.03
C TRP A 7 -5.37 14.33 48.22
N ARG A 8 -6.01 15.27 47.51
CA ARG A 8 -7.47 15.56 47.29
C ARG A 8 -7.62 17.09 47.16
N GLU A 9 -8.50 17.72 46.37
CA GLU A 9 -9.47 17.29 45.34
C GLU A 9 -9.87 18.58 44.54
N LEU A 10 -10.86 18.47 43.63
CA LEU A 10 -11.44 19.53 42.77
C LEU A 10 -10.66 19.82 41.45
N GLY A 11 -11.32 19.87 40.28
CA GLY A 11 -12.75 19.68 40.01
C GLY A 11 -13.08 19.46 38.53
N ARG A 12 -14.26 18.87 38.29
CA ARG A 12 -14.81 18.61 36.95
C ARG A 12 -15.18 19.90 36.23
N ALA A 13 -14.90 19.96 34.93
CA ALA A 13 -15.69 20.72 33.96
C ALA A 13 -15.94 19.84 32.73
N VAL A 14 -17.22 19.52 32.47
CA VAL A 14 -17.64 18.74 31.29
C VAL A 14 -17.83 19.70 30.13
N GLY A 15 -17.06 19.52 29.05
CA GLY A 15 -17.14 20.31 27.82
C GLY A 15 -17.63 19.46 26.66
N GLN A 16 -18.94 19.50 26.42
CA GLN A 16 -19.63 18.76 25.36
C GLN A 16 -19.12 19.15 23.96
N LEU A 17 -18.54 18.21 23.21
CA LEU A 17 -18.40 18.30 21.75
C LEU A 17 -19.15 17.14 21.10
N ARG A 18 -19.92 17.46 20.07
CA ARG A 18 -20.90 16.56 19.45
C ARG A 18 -20.25 15.72 18.35
N ALA A 19 -20.66 14.46 18.29
CA ALA A 19 -20.27 13.51 17.28
C ALA A 19 -20.59 13.98 15.85
N TRP A 20 -19.62 13.82 14.94
CA TRP A 20 -19.78 13.48 13.52
C TRP A 20 -18.53 12.69 13.11
N GLY A 21 -18.70 11.60 12.37
CA GLY A 21 -17.62 10.66 12.02
C GLY A 21 -18.16 9.24 11.95
N ALA A 22 -18.69 8.86 10.79
CA ALA A 22 -19.29 7.54 10.61
C ALA A 22 -18.22 6.45 10.64
N VAL A 23 -18.41 5.44 11.50
CA VAL A 23 -17.65 4.19 11.40
C VAL A 23 -18.20 3.42 10.20
N VAL A 24 -17.49 3.47 9.08
CA VAL A 24 -17.74 2.54 7.97
C VAL A 24 -17.20 1.18 8.40
N VAL A 25 -18.08 0.35 8.96
CA VAL A 25 -17.77 -1.06 9.19
C VAL A 25 -17.85 -1.76 7.84
N CYS A 26 -16.70 -1.92 7.18
CA CYS A 26 -16.58 -2.84 6.05
C CYS A 26 -16.73 -4.27 6.57
N VAL A 27 -17.98 -4.76 6.58
CA VAL A 27 -18.27 -6.19 6.78
C VAL A 27 -17.84 -6.94 5.52
N VAL A 28 -16.59 -7.38 5.49
CA VAL A 28 -16.12 -8.32 4.47
C VAL A 28 -16.77 -9.68 4.74
N PRO A 29 -17.54 -10.27 3.80
CA PRO A 29 -18.20 -11.54 4.01
C PRO A 29 -17.17 -12.69 4.01
N GLN A 30 -16.93 -13.24 5.19
CA GLN A 30 -16.08 -14.41 5.40
C GLN A 30 -16.68 -15.66 4.74
N ALA A 31 -16.23 -16.03 3.54
CA ALA A 31 -16.65 -17.27 2.88
C ALA A 31 -15.62 -17.80 1.86
N TYR A 32 -14.68 -18.63 2.31
CA TYR A 32 -14.11 -19.69 1.46
C TYR A 32 -13.95 -21.00 2.23
N LEU A 33 -15.00 -21.82 2.17
CA LEU A 33 -14.90 -23.26 2.42
C LEU A 33 -14.33 -23.93 1.17
N GLY A 34 -13.30 -24.75 1.33
CA GLY A 34 -12.57 -25.33 0.20
C GLY A 34 -13.37 -26.32 -0.64
N VAL A 35 -13.17 -26.29 -1.96
CA VAL A 35 -13.65 -27.32 -2.89
C VAL A 35 -12.58 -27.66 -3.92
N GLY A 36 -12.23 -28.95 -4.00
CA GLY A 36 -11.83 -29.68 -5.21
C GLY A 36 -10.73 -29.11 -6.12
N ARG A 37 -9.53 -29.73 -6.07
CA ARG A 37 -8.60 -29.70 -7.21
C ARG A 37 -9.24 -30.30 -8.47
N GLY A 38 -9.28 -29.53 -9.55
CA GLY A 38 -9.45 -30.01 -10.93
C GLY A 38 -8.34 -29.45 -11.81
N PRO A 39 -7.85 -30.18 -12.83
CA PRO A 39 -6.73 -29.72 -13.66
C PRO A 39 -7.14 -28.58 -14.61
N MET A 40 -6.37 -27.49 -14.60
CA MET A 40 -6.50 -26.39 -15.57
C MET A 40 -6.18 -26.86 -17.00
N PRO A 41 -6.96 -26.46 -18.03
CA PRO A 41 -6.59 -26.70 -19.41
C PRO A 41 -5.50 -25.72 -19.89
N MET A 42 -4.49 -26.22 -20.59
CA MET A 42 -3.52 -25.36 -21.29
C MET A 42 -4.23 -24.56 -22.40
N VAL A 43 -4.27 -23.23 -22.26
CA VAL A 43 -4.64 -22.35 -23.37
C VAL A 43 -3.43 -22.21 -24.29
N LYS A 44 -3.59 -22.56 -25.58
CA LYS A 44 -2.58 -22.34 -26.61
C LYS A 44 -2.37 -20.83 -26.81
N GLY A 45 -1.11 -20.39 -26.71
CA GLY A 45 -0.75 -19.03 -27.08
C GLY A 45 -0.97 -18.75 -28.56
N ASN A 46 -1.61 -17.62 -28.87
CA ASN A 46 -1.54 -16.97 -30.18
C ASN A 46 -0.58 -15.80 -30.06
N GLY A 47 0.56 -15.87 -30.77
CA GLY A 47 1.57 -14.83 -30.71
C GLY A 47 1.11 -13.54 -31.39
N VAL A 48 1.14 -12.42 -30.65
CA VAL A 48 1.07 -11.09 -31.24
C VAL A 48 2.48 -10.71 -31.68
N ARG A 49 2.63 -10.41 -32.97
CA ARG A 49 3.90 -10.12 -33.62
C ARG A 49 4.16 -8.61 -33.56
N TRP A 50 5.01 -8.17 -32.64
CA TRP A 50 5.47 -6.78 -32.61
C TRP A 50 6.27 -6.46 -33.87
N ALA A 51 6.02 -5.29 -34.46
CA ALA A 51 6.73 -4.82 -35.64
C ALA A 51 8.05 -4.15 -35.23
N GLU A 52 9.15 -4.55 -35.85
CA GLU A 52 10.44 -3.87 -35.69
C GLU A 52 10.39 -2.46 -36.30
N GLY A 53 10.52 -1.44 -35.45
CA GLY A 53 10.82 -0.07 -35.83
C GLY A 53 12.19 0.32 -35.26
N ALA A 54 13.16 0.57 -36.14
CA ALA A 54 14.56 0.71 -35.73
C ALA A 54 14.90 2.13 -35.20
N GLY A 55 15.67 2.16 -34.10
CA GLY A 55 16.74 3.12 -33.91
C GLY A 55 16.39 4.51 -33.36
N GLN A 56 16.37 4.61 -32.02
CA GLN A 56 16.90 5.77 -31.30
C GLN A 56 17.24 5.37 -29.85
N HIS A 57 18.43 5.75 -29.38
CA HIS A 57 18.81 5.64 -27.97
C HIS A 57 18.14 6.76 -27.16
N GLY A 58 16.81 6.66 -26.99
CA GLY A 58 16.08 7.50 -26.05
C GLY A 58 16.17 6.91 -24.64
N GLY A 59 16.41 7.76 -23.64
CA GLY A 59 16.10 7.39 -22.27
C GLY A 59 14.61 7.04 -22.20
N VAL A 60 14.27 5.87 -21.66
CA VAL A 60 12.88 5.40 -21.61
C VAL A 60 12.09 6.39 -20.76
N ALA A 61 11.03 6.97 -21.33
CA ALA A 61 10.25 7.99 -20.65
C ALA A 61 9.63 7.42 -19.37
N ASP A 62 9.81 8.16 -18.27
CA ASP A 62 8.95 8.07 -17.11
C ASP A 62 7.51 8.48 -17.49
N LEU A 63 6.52 8.06 -16.70
CA LEU A 63 5.12 8.42 -16.94
C LEU A 63 4.94 9.94 -16.85
N LEU A 64 4.31 10.55 -17.85
CA LEU A 64 3.99 11.97 -17.83
C LEU A 64 2.63 12.19 -17.16
N TRP A 65 2.55 13.18 -16.27
CA TRP A 65 1.35 13.50 -15.52
C TRP A 65 0.13 13.74 -16.42
N ASP A 66 0.31 14.48 -17.51
CA ASP A 66 -0.78 14.79 -18.44
C ASP A 66 -1.36 13.53 -19.12
N ASP A 67 -0.57 12.46 -19.29
CA ASP A 67 -0.99 11.19 -19.88
C ASP A 67 -1.70 10.26 -18.88
N VAL A 68 -1.47 10.42 -17.57
CA VAL A 68 -1.93 9.47 -16.53
C VAL A 68 -2.83 10.08 -15.45
N SER A 69 -3.06 11.40 -15.48
CA SER A 69 -3.75 12.14 -14.42
C SER A 69 -5.17 11.63 -14.08
N SER A 70 -5.87 10.95 -15.00
CA SER A 70 -7.15 10.29 -14.72
C SER A 70 -7.03 9.18 -13.66
N PHE A 71 -5.91 8.45 -13.63
CA PHE A 71 -5.61 7.44 -12.61
C PHE A 71 -5.18 8.02 -11.25
N PHE A 72 -5.08 9.35 -11.14
CA PHE A 72 -4.79 10.06 -9.88
C PHE A 72 -5.96 10.95 -9.45
N ALA A 73 -7.15 10.78 -10.04
CA ALA A 73 -8.38 11.50 -9.71
C ALA A 73 -9.17 10.78 -8.59
N PRO A 74 -9.31 11.36 -7.38
CA PRO A 74 -9.93 10.66 -6.24
C PRO A 74 -11.42 10.32 -6.39
N ASP A 75 -12.10 10.98 -7.32
CA ASP A 75 -13.50 10.74 -7.67
C ASP A 75 -13.70 9.58 -8.67
N LEU A 76 -12.63 9.14 -9.34
CA LEU A 76 -12.63 8.00 -10.26
C LEU A 76 -11.98 6.75 -9.63
N MET A 77 -10.89 6.95 -8.89
CA MET A 77 -10.01 5.87 -8.39
C MET A 77 -10.18 5.57 -6.89
N GLY A 78 -11.00 6.35 -6.20
CA GLY A 78 -11.05 6.39 -4.73
C GLY A 78 -10.00 7.34 -4.15
N SER A 79 -10.09 7.65 -2.86
CA SER A 79 -9.08 8.47 -2.18
C SER A 79 -7.84 7.67 -1.81
N LEU A 80 -7.99 6.36 -1.66
CA LEU A 80 -6.99 5.40 -1.20
C LEU A 80 -7.03 4.15 -2.10
N PRO A 81 -6.57 4.22 -3.37
CA PRO A 81 -6.43 3.06 -4.23
C PRO A 81 -5.56 1.98 -3.58
N ASP A 82 -5.93 0.73 -3.83
CA ASP A 82 -5.27 -0.44 -3.25
C ASP A 82 -3.95 -0.70 -3.99
N MET A 83 -2.83 -0.59 -3.28
CA MET A 83 -1.51 -0.98 -3.78
C MET A 83 -1.13 -2.35 -3.23
N ARG A 84 -0.62 -3.24 -4.09
CA ARG A 84 -0.27 -4.60 -3.66
C ARG A 84 0.95 -5.20 -4.35
N VAL A 85 1.64 -6.07 -3.64
CA VAL A 85 2.67 -6.96 -4.17
C VAL A 85 2.19 -8.41 -4.03
N PRO A 86 1.67 -9.03 -5.11
CA PRO A 86 1.14 -10.39 -5.05
C PRO A 86 2.24 -11.45 -4.89
N ASP A 87 1.82 -12.66 -4.51
CA ASP A 87 2.70 -13.83 -4.27
C ASP A 87 3.84 -13.53 -3.28
N ALA A 88 3.59 -12.70 -2.27
CA ALA A 88 4.56 -12.28 -1.26
C ALA A 88 4.80 -13.35 -0.18
N SER A 89 5.57 -12.98 0.84
CA SER A 89 5.89 -13.81 1.99
C SER A 89 6.19 -12.93 3.22
N VAL A 90 6.24 -13.55 4.40
CA VAL A 90 6.76 -12.92 5.63
C VAL A 90 8.17 -12.34 5.43
N GLN A 91 8.99 -12.94 4.55
CA GLN A 91 10.33 -12.45 4.23
C GLN A 91 10.29 -11.22 3.33
N ASP A 92 9.37 -11.15 2.37
CA ASP A 92 9.14 -9.97 1.53
C ASP A 92 8.64 -8.79 2.38
N TRP A 93 7.67 -9.03 3.27
CA TRP A 93 7.26 -8.06 4.28
C TRP A 93 8.43 -7.56 5.13
N GLN A 94 9.31 -8.44 5.61
CA GLN A 94 10.51 -8.01 6.35
C GLN A 94 11.44 -7.16 5.47
N ALA A 95 11.62 -7.51 4.20
CA ALA A 95 12.47 -6.78 3.27
C ALA A 95 11.93 -5.36 2.96
N VAL A 96 10.60 -5.16 3.01
CA VAL A 96 9.97 -3.83 2.97
C VAL A 96 10.24 -3.03 4.26
N LEU A 97 10.11 -3.64 5.44
CA LEU A 97 10.45 -2.97 6.70
C LEU A 97 11.92 -2.54 6.73
N ASP A 98 12.82 -3.41 6.26
CA ASP A 98 14.25 -3.13 6.16
C ASP A 98 14.55 -2.02 5.13
N LEU A 99 13.80 -1.98 4.01
CA LEU A 99 13.87 -0.92 3.00
C LEU A 99 13.48 0.45 3.58
N VAL A 100 12.40 0.53 4.36
CA VAL A 100 11.95 1.78 5.01
C VAL A 100 13.05 2.35 5.91
N VAL A 101 13.73 1.48 6.68
CA VAL A 101 14.86 1.87 7.54
C VAL A 101 16.08 2.28 6.72
N GLU A 102 16.44 1.52 5.69
CA GLU A 102 17.60 1.79 4.83
C GLU A 102 17.50 3.12 4.07
N LYS A 103 16.31 3.43 3.54
CA LYS A 103 16.03 4.70 2.85
C LYS A 103 15.89 5.88 3.81
N GLY A 104 15.85 5.62 5.13
CA GLY A 104 15.64 6.65 6.14
C GLY A 104 14.27 7.33 6.04
N TRP A 105 13.29 6.68 5.43
CA TRP A 105 11.94 7.23 5.32
C TRP A 105 11.34 7.36 6.71
N LYS A 106 10.69 8.51 6.96
CA LYS A 106 9.92 8.68 8.19
C LYS A 106 8.81 7.62 8.20
N CYS A 107 8.61 6.96 9.32
CA CYS A 107 7.54 5.99 9.48
C CYS A 107 6.89 6.04 10.87
N GLN A 108 5.69 5.49 10.99
CA GLN A 108 4.95 5.33 12.24
C GLN A 108 4.13 4.04 12.18
N TYR A 109 4.44 3.10 13.06
CA TYR A 109 3.65 1.88 13.26
C TYR A 109 2.60 2.11 14.34
N SER A 110 1.37 1.62 14.13
CA SER A 110 0.31 1.67 15.15
C SER A 110 -0.58 0.43 15.17
N GLU A 111 -1.02 0.08 16.38
CA GLU A 111 -2.01 -0.94 16.70
C GLU A 111 -3.25 -0.23 17.22
N GLY A 112 -4.29 -0.14 16.39
CA GLY A 112 -5.39 0.80 16.58
C GLY A 112 -4.88 2.24 16.70
N GLU A 113 -5.23 2.90 17.81
CA GLU A 113 -4.76 4.26 18.16
C GLU A 113 -3.38 4.28 18.85
N THR A 114 -2.79 3.13 19.18
CA THR A 114 -1.54 3.05 19.96
C THR A 114 -0.32 3.04 19.03
N VAL A 115 0.51 4.09 19.10
CA VAL A 115 1.79 4.15 18.38
C VAL A 115 2.84 3.32 19.11
N LEU A 116 3.52 2.43 18.37
CA LEU A 116 4.51 1.49 18.89
C LEU A 116 5.80 1.49 18.02
N PRO A 117 6.93 0.96 18.51
CA PRO A 117 8.09 0.69 17.68
C PRO A 117 7.74 -0.29 16.55
N VAL A 118 8.36 -0.16 15.38
CA VAL A 118 8.17 -1.07 14.24
C VAL A 118 8.64 -2.48 14.65
N PRO A 119 7.77 -3.51 14.62
CA PRO A 119 8.11 -4.89 14.96
C PRO A 119 8.80 -5.61 13.78
N ARG A 120 9.23 -6.86 13.99
CA ARG A 120 9.54 -7.78 12.88
C ARG A 120 8.27 -8.18 12.15
N ALA A 121 8.35 -8.41 10.84
CA ALA A 121 7.22 -8.86 10.01
C ALA A 121 6.54 -10.12 10.59
N GLU A 122 7.33 -11.12 10.98
CA GLU A 122 6.87 -12.36 11.63
C GLU A 122 6.06 -12.12 12.92
N ALA A 123 6.39 -11.09 13.70
CA ALA A 123 5.71 -10.80 14.96
C ALA A 123 4.37 -10.07 14.75
N VAL A 124 4.26 -9.27 13.68
CA VAL A 124 3.02 -8.54 13.34
C VAL A 124 2.06 -9.41 12.53
N LEU A 125 2.56 -10.20 11.57
CA LEU A 125 1.76 -11.14 10.77
C LEU A 125 1.35 -12.38 11.58
N GLY A 126 2.10 -12.74 12.62
CA GLY A 126 1.76 -13.81 13.56
C GLY A 126 0.69 -13.44 14.61
N ARG A 127 0.07 -12.25 14.53
CA ARG A 127 -1.00 -11.83 15.43
C ARG A 127 -2.29 -12.63 15.18
N PRO A 128 -3.19 -12.79 16.17
CA PRO A 128 -4.51 -13.39 15.96
C PRO A 128 -5.32 -12.65 14.90
N ALA A 129 -6.00 -13.39 14.02
CA ALA A 129 -6.77 -12.82 12.91
C ALA A 129 -8.02 -12.00 13.34
N ASP A 130 -8.39 -12.05 14.63
CA ASP A 130 -9.45 -11.25 15.25
C ASP A 130 -8.93 -10.00 16.00
N ALA A 131 -7.61 -9.79 16.05
CA ALA A 131 -7.01 -8.56 16.56
C ALA A 131 -7.19 -7.38 15.58
N GLU A 132 -7.08 -6.13 16.04
CA GLU A 132 -7.16 -5.00 15.12
C GLU A 132 -5.98 -4.99 14.14
N CYS A 133 -6.28 -4.83 12.84
CA CYS A 133 -5.26 -4.80 11.79
C CYS A 133 -4.28 -3.65 12.06
N PRO A 134 -2.99 -3.95 12.27
CA PRO A 134 -1.98 -2.92 12.45
C PRO A 134 -1.67 -2.23 11.13
N ASN A 135 -1.17 -1.00 11.22
CA ASN A 135 -0.76 -0.23 10.06
C ASN A 135 0.63 0.38 10.26
N LEU A 136 1.38 0.49 9.17
CA LEU A 136 2.64 1.22 9.10
C LEU A 136 2.47 2.37 8.10
N ARG A 137 2.42 3.59 8.62
CA ARG A 137 2.50 4.80 7.80
C ARG A 137 3.95 5.07 7.43
N VAL A 138 4.21 5.31 6.15
CA VAL A 138 5.54 5.61 5.58
C VAL A 138 5.44 6.88 4.74
N TRP A 139 6.44 7.74 4.86
CA TRP A 139 6.52 9.01 4.14
C TRP A 139 7.78 9.04 3.26
N PRO A 140 7.69 8.68 1.96
CA PRO A 140 8.81 8.73 1.02
C PRO A 140 9.33 10.17 0.81
N THR A 141 8.41 11.15 0.84
CA THR A 141 8.70 12.58 1.02
C THR A 141 7.82 13.14 2.14
N ALA A 142 8.03 14.40 2.51
CA ALA A 142 7.34 15.02 3.65
C ALA A 142 5.79 15.10 3.51
N ASP A 143 5.29 14.95 2.29
CA ASP A 143 3.93 15.20 1.84
C ASP A 143 3.42 14.14 0.85
N VAL A 144 3.92 12.91 0.96
CA VAL A 144 3.34 11.71 0.32
C VAL A 144 3.28 10.62 1.38
N LEU A 145 2.08 10.11 1.67
CA LEU A 145 1.81 9.07 2.66
C LEU A 145 1.41 7.74 2.00
N ALA A 146 2.21 6.71 2.23
CA ALA A 146 1.81 5.30 2.03
C ALA A 146 1.39 4.66 3.37
N ILE A 147 0.31 3.86 3.36
CA ILE A 147 -0.25 3.23 4.56
C ILE A 147 -0.25 1.71 4.38
N PHE A 148 0.80 1.04 4.82
CA PHE A 148 0.88 -0.43 4.76
C PHE A 148 -0.09 -1.07 5.74
N ARG A 149 -0.74 -2.16 5.30
CA ARG A 149 -1.75 -2.92 6.02
C ARG A 149 -1.28 -4.36 6.17
N PHE A 150 -1.10 -4.83 7.39
CA PHE A 150 -0.70 -6.23 7.62
C PHE A 150 -1.96 -7.12 7.65
N TYR A 151 -2.58 -7.31 6.47
CA TYR A 151 -3.78 -8.15 6.32
C TYR A 151 -3.43 -9.63 6.15
N ALA A 152 -2.46 -9.95 5.30
CA ALA A 152 -2.03 -11.30 4.99
C ALA A 152 -0.50 -11.39 4.85
N ASP A 153 0.05 -12.60 4.87
CA ASP A 153 1.47 -12.86 4.68
C ASP A 153 1.87 -13.21 3.23
N ASP A 154 0.89 -13.48 2.36
CA ASP A 154 1.03 -13.82 0.94
C ASP A 154 0.78 -12.64 -0.04
N GLU A 155 0.43 -11.46 0.47
CA GLU A 155 0.39 -10.20 -0.29
C GLU A 155 0.93 -9.05 0.59
N VAL A 156 1.66 -8.09 -0.01
CA VAL A 156 2.02 -6.84 0.68
C VAL A 156 1.04 -5.74 0.29
N ASP A 157 0.09 -5.45 1.16
CA ASP A 157 -0.93 -4.42 0.95
C ASP A 157 -0.53 -3.05 1.50
N PHE A 158 -0.80 -1.99 0.74
CA PHE A 158 -0.74 -0.61 1.22
C PHE A 158 -1.69 0.32 0.47
N ASP A 159 -2.10 1.40 1.14
CA ASP A 159 -2.87 2.47 0.51
C ASP A 159 -1.92 3.64 0.16
N ILE A 160 -2.30 4.49 -0.79
CA ILE A 160 -1.64 5.80 -0.99
C ILE A 160 -2.66 6.91 -1.19
N ASP A 161 -2.43 8.09 -0.60
CA ASP A 161 -3.39 9.20 -0.66
C ASP A 161 -3.28 9.95 -2.00
N LEU A 162 -4.25 9.74 -2.90
CA LEU A 162 -4.24 10.42 -4.21
C LEU A 162 -4.36 11.95 -4.09
N ARG A 163 -4.86 12.49 -2.98
CA ARG A 163 -4.94 13.95 -2.76
C ARG A 163 -3.57 14.57 -2.54
N GLU A 164 -2.58 13.75 -2.16
CA GLU A 164 -1.17 14.13 -1.99
C GLU A 164 -0.36 13.90 -3.29
N LEU A 165 -0.81 12.99 -4.16
CA LEU A 165 -0.17 12.64 -5.45
C LEU A 165 -0.64 13.49 -6.63
N GLN A 166 -0.45 14.82 -6.56
CA GLN A 166 -0.89 15.74 -7.62
C GLN A 166 0.29 16.42 -8.33
N GLY A 167 0.39 16.23 -9.65
CA GLY A 167 1.42 16.81 -10.53
C GLY A 167 2.68 15.94 -10.70
N GLN A 168 3.50 16.29 -11.70
CA GLN A 168 4.67 15.49 -12.12
C GLN A 168 5.64 15.17 -10.98
N ASP A 169 6.07 16.16 -10.19
CA ASP A 169 7.03 15.94 -9.09
C ASP A 169 6.55 14.88 -8.07
N ARG A 170 5.23 14.76 -7.88
CA ARG A 170 4.61 13.77 -6.98
C ARG A 170 4.44 12.41 -7.65
N LEU A 171 4.12 12.39 -8.94
CA LEU A 171 4.13 11.19 -9.77
C LEU A 171 5.53 10.55 -9.84
N ASP A 172 6.58 11.36 -9.98
CA ASP A 172 7.97 10.90 -10.01
C ASP A 172 8.39 10.26 -8.67
N VAL A 173 7.99 10.89 -7.55
CA VAL A 173 8.17 10.34 -6.19
C VAL A 173 7.43 9.00 -6.03
N PHE A 174 6.17 8.93 -6.47
CA PHE A 174 5.38 7.70 -6.43
C PHE A 174 6.02 6.59 -7.28
N CYS A 175 6.37 6.88 -8.53
CA CYS A 175 7.00 5.92 -9.42
C CYS A 175 8.38 5.46 -8.89
N GLY A 176 9.15 6.37 -8.29
CA GLY A 176 10.38 6.03 -7.57
C GLY A 176 10.14 5.09 -6.39
N PHE A 177 9.12 5.37 -5.57
CA PHE A 177 8.75 4.53 -4.43
C PHE A 177 8.34 3.11 -4.85
N LEU A 178 7.51 2.97 -5.90
CA LEU A 178 7.13 1.66 -6.43
C LEU A 178 8.35 0.88 -6.97
N ARG A 179 9.28 1.55 -7.65
CA ARG A 179 10.52 0.93 -8.15
C ARG A 179 11.41 0.44 -7.02
N GLU A 180 11.52 1.19 -5.92
CA GLU A 180 12.34 0.78 -4.76
C GLU A 180 11.77 -0.47 -4.09
N ILE A 181 10.44 -0.57 -3.94
CA ILE A 181 9.77 -1.78 -3.44
C ILE A 181 9.91 -2.93 -4.43
N GLY A 182 9.56 -2.72 -5.70
CA GLY A 182 9.56 -3.76 -6.73
C GLY A 182 10.95 -4.34 -6.99
N ARG A 183 12.00 -3.50 -6.99
CA ARG A 183 13.41 -3.95 -7.06
C ARG A 183 13.86 -4.69 -5.80
N ARG A 184 13.45 -4.24 -4.60
CA ARG A 184 13.77 -4.91 -3.33
C ARG A 184 13.25 -6.34 -3.28
N LEU A 185 12.04 -6.55 -3.81
CA LEU A 185 11.34 -7.83 -3.76
C LEU A 185 11.51 -8.66 -5.05
N ASN A 186 11.99 -8.06 -6.13
CA ASN A 186 11.99 -8.62 -7.48
C ASN A 186 10.58 -9.12 -7.89
N LYS A 187 9.57 -8.28 -7.63
CA LYS A 187 8.14 -8.56 -7.82
C LYS A 187 7.42 -7.34 -8.43
N PRO A 188 6.32 -7.54 -9.16
CA PRO A 188 5.49 -6.43 -9.59
C PRO A 188 4.83 -5.74 -8.39
N VAL A 189 4.64 -4.43 -8.49
CA VAL A 189 3.86 -3.64 -7.52
C VAL A 189 2.69 -3.05 -8.28
N LEU A 190 1.46 -3.41 -7.93
CA LEU A 190 0.25 -3.13 -8.70
C LEU A 190 -0.62 -2.10 -7.98
N MET A 191 -1.30 -1.23 -8.75
CA MET A 191 -2.29 -0.29 -8.25
C MET A 191 -3.66 -0.61 -8.86
N ASP A 192 -4.60 -1.01 -8.01
CA ASP A 192 -6.00 -1.22 -8.32
C ASP A 192 -6.83 -0.01 -7.82
N PRO A 193 -7.97 0.37 -8.45
CA PRO A 193 -8.87 1.37 -7.88
C PRO A 193 -9.42 0.91 -6.51
N GLU A 194 -9.71 1.84 -5.59
CA GLU A 194 -10.15 1.54 -4.22
C GLU A 194 -11.37 0.58 -4.20
N GLY A 195 -11.18 -0.63 -3.65
CA GLY A 195 -12.18 -1.68 -3.57
C GLY A 195 -12.40 -2.49 -4.87
N HIS A 196 -11.62 -2.26 -5.92
CA HIS A 196 -11.72 -2.90 -7.24
C HIS A 196 -10.58 -3.89 -7.53
N TYR A 197 -10.23 -4.69 -6.52
CA TYR A 197 -9.16 -5.70 -6.55
C TYR A 197 -9.19 -6.61 -7.78
N GLY A 198 -8.02 -6.79 -8.41
CA GLY A 198 -7.81 -7.66 -9.58
C GLY A 198 -7.95 -6.95 -10.93
N HIS A 199 -8.05 -5.63 -10.93
CA HIS A 199 -8.17 -4.75 -12.09
C HIS A 199 -7.12 -3.62 -12.05
N PRO A 200 -5.80 -3.96 -12.06
CA PRO A 200 -4.75 -2.96 -11.88
C PRO A 200 -4.63 -2.04 -13.10
N VAL A 201 -4.51 -0.73 -12.86
CA VAL A 201 -4.39 0.30 -13.92
C VAL A 201 -2.94 0.76 -14.12
N LEU A 202 -2.13 0.67 -13.07
CA LEU A 202 -0.69 0.96 -13.07
C LEU A 202 0.05 -0.18 -12.39
N GLY A 203 1.32 -0.38 -12.76
CA GLY A 203 2.20 -1.21 -11.96
C GLY A 203 3.68 -1.10 -12.31
N PHE A 204 4.54 -1.46 -11.37
CA PHE A 204 5.95 -1.70 -11.61
C PHE A 204 6.15 -3.02 -12.37
N ASP A 205 6.75 -2.93 -13.55
CA ASP A 205 7.18 -4.07 -14.36
C ASP A 205 8.66 -4.38 -14.04
N VAL A 206 8.92 -5.63 -13.64
CA VAL A 206 10.24 -6.11 -13.17
C VAL A 206 11.25 -6.22 -14.33
N GLU A 207 10.82 -6.63 -15.51
CA GLU A 207 11.70 -6.84 -16.68
C GLU A 207 12.07 -5.52 -17.35
N ALA A 208 11.13 -4.58 -17.36
CA ALA A 208 11.28 -3.23 -17.88
C ALA A 208 11.87 -2.24 -16.87
N ASP A 209 11.98 -2.64 -15.59
CA ASP A 209 12.47 -1.88 -14.43
C ASP A 209 11.85 -0.48 -14.30
N ARG A 210 10.54 -0.39 -14.54
CA ARG A 210 9.79 0.88 -14.56
C ARG A 210 8.32 0.69 -14.23
N VAL A 211 7.65 1.77 -13.86
CA VAL A 211 6.18 1.80 -13.76
C VAL A 211 5.59 1.96 -15.15
N VAL A 212 4.54 1.20 -15.45
CA VAL A 212 3.83 1.17 -16.73
C VAL A 212 2.31 1.25 -16.53
N LEU A 213 1.60 1.67 -17.58
CA LEU A 213 0.15 1.52 -17.67
C LEU A 213 -0.22 0.04 -17.89
N LEU A 214 -1.24 -0.43 -17.20
CA LEU A 214 -1.83 -1.77 -17.34
C LEU A 214 -3.28 -1.72 -17.86
N ALA A 215 -3.90 -0.53 -17.84
CA ALA A 215 -5.19 -0.22 -18.46
C ALA A 215 -5.07 1.07 -19.30
N ASP A 216 -6.00 1.27 -20.23
CA ASP A 216 -6.14 2.52 -20.98
C ASP A 216 -6.80 3.62 -20.09
N PRO A 217 -6.32 4.88 -20.12
CA PRO A 217 -6.76 5.99 -19.26
C PRO A 217 -8.05 6.74 -19.66
#